data_AF-A0A8J3C5F8-F1
#
_entry.id   AF-A0A8J3C5F8-F1
#
_cell.length_a   1.000
_cell.length_b   1.000
_cell.length_c   1.000
_cell.angle_alpha   90.00
_cell.angle_beta   90.00
_cell.angle_gamma   90.00
#
_symmetry.space_group_name_H-M   'P 1'
#
loop_
_entity.id
_entity.type
_entity.pdbx_description
1 polymer ?
#
loop_
_entity_poly.entity_id
_entity_poly.type
_entity_poly.pdbx_seq_one_letter_code
_entity_poly.pdbx_strand_id
1 'polypeptide(L)'
;MSVTERPLQTPCEWCGRAVAQPPTGRLLRYCDRSCRQRAYEARTAKRRLQDDVDTGRVRAQPAERIVERVVRAKYPSTAAGWEKALDELRAQLADGRIGPWNAPRIDRAIAAVDEQLQAIETAAVPRPRPSRETFAVDQPPAAAAVPFAGERLAVIEARIAAAGGTLSTTLEHLAGDVGIGVDELRQAMLEFERLGFLAARRRGTVVPVDELAVHSRFELCSI
;
A
#
# COMPACT_ATOMS: atom_id res chain seq x y z
N MET A 1 -34.80 -28.36 59.81
CA MET A 1 -33.46 -27.96 59.35
C MET A 1 -33.24 -28.58 57.98
N SER A 2 -33.29 -27.80 56.91
CA SER A 2 -33.08 -28.30 55.55
C SER A 2 -31.58 -28.36 55.24
N VAL A 3 -31.04 -29.57 55.05
CA VAL A 3 -29.66 -29.77 54.58
C VAL A 3 -29.65 -29.51 53.07
N THR A 4 -28.95 -28.46 52.64
CA THR A 4 -28.67 -28.23 51.21
C THR A 4 -27.35 -28.89 50.86
N GLU A 5 -27.41 -30.07 50.24
CA GLU A 5 -26.25 -30.71 49.64
C GLU A 5 -25.87 -29.97 48.36
N ARG A 6 -24.67 -29.37 48.33
CA ARG A 6 -24.14 -28.71 47.13
C ARG A 6 -23.23 -29.70 46.40
N PRO A 7 -23.51 -30.05 45.12
CA PRO A 7 -22.66 -30.97 44.38
C PRO A 7 -21.28 -30.35 44.20
N LEU A 8 -20.24 -31.10 44.57
CA LEU A 8 -18.85 -30.70 44.35
C LEU A 8 -18.61 -30.56 42.84
N GLN A 9 -18.09 -29.41 42.41
CA GLN A 9 -17.77 -29.13 41.02
C GLN A 9 -16.25 -29.09 40.86
N THR A 10 -15.71 -29.82 39.89
CA THR A 10 -14.27 -29.78 39.56
C THR A 10 -14.11 -29.37 38.11
N PRO A 11 -13.14 -28.51 37.75
CA PRO A 11 -12.92 -28.15 36.36
C PRO A 11 -12.48 -29.35 35.52
N CYS A 12 -12.99 -29.45 34.30
CA CYS A 12 -12.57 -30.42 33.30
C CYS A 12 -11.09 -30.21 32.95
N GLU A 13 -10.30 -31.28 32.97
CA GLU A 13 -8.86 -31.23 32.67
C GLU A 13 -8.55 -30.79 31.22
N TRP A 14 -9.52 -30.85 30.29
CA TRP A 14 -9.32 -30.46 28.89
C TRP A 14 -9.85 -29.06 28.57
N CYS A 15 -11.09 -28.75 28.93
CA CYS A 15 -11.77 -27.50 28.54
C CYS A 15 -12.03 -26.54 29.71
N GLY A 16 -11.69 -26.90 30.94
CA GLY A 16 -11.89 -26.08 32.14
C GLY A 16 -13.34 -25.95 32.61
N ARG A 17 -14.33 -26.44 31.86
CA ARG A 17 -15.76 -26.39 32.25
C ARG A 17 -16.00 -27.13 33.57
N ALA A 18 -16.85 -26.59 34.44
CA ALA A 18 -17.25 -27.24 35.68
C ALA A 18 -17.91 -28.61 35.41
N VAL A 19 -17.42 -29.64 36.11
CA VAL A 19 -17.92 -31.01 36.06
C VAL A 19 -18.55 -31.35 37.40
N ALA A 20 -19.84 -31.63 37.38
CA ALA A 20 -20.58 -32.08 38.55
C ALA A 20 -20.06 -33.46 38.96
N GLN A 21 -19.53 -33.56 40.17
CA GLN A 21 -19.04 -34.82 40.69
C GLN A 21 -20.21 -35.66 41.22
N PRO A 22 -20.20 -36.98 40.96
CA PRO A 22 -21.16 -37.86 41.59
C PRO A 22 -20.94 -37.85 43.12
N PRO A 23 -22.01 -37.95 43.93
CA PRO A 23 -21.90 -37.90 45.39
C PRO A 23 -21.08 -39.06 45.96
N THR A 24 -21.00 -40.18 45.23
CA THR A 24 -20.23 -41.37 45.60
C THR A 24 -19.52 -41.95 44.38
N GLY A 25 -18.32 -42.49 44.58
CA GLY A 25 -17.57 -43.22 43.56
C GLY A 25 -16.43 -42.43 42.92
N ARG A 26 -16.03 -42.83 41.70
CA ARG A 26 -14.86 -42.26 41.01
C ARG A 26 -15.17 -40.87 40.47
N LEU A 27 -14.33 -39.90 40.85
CA LEU A 27 -14.42 -38.52 40.35
C LEU A 27 -14.26 -38.46 38.83
N LEU A 28 -15.09 -37.64 38.20
CA LEU A 28 -15.07 -37.34 36.78
C LEU A 28 -13.98 -36.30 36.49
N ARG A 29 -13.06 -36.64 35.59
CA ARG A 29 -11.98 -35.75 35.14
C ARG A 29 -12.35 -34.90 33.93
N TYR A 30 -13.34 -35.35 33.15
CA TYR A 30 -13.75 -34.71 31.90
C TYR A 30 -15.25 -34.52 31.90
N CYS A 31 -15.72 -33.42 31.31
CA CYS A 31 -17.14 -33.10 31.23
C CYS A 31 -17.92 -34.02 30.28
N ASP A 32 -17.24 -34.62 29.29
CA ASP A 32 -17.84 -35.49 28.28
C ASP A 32 -16.79 -36.42 27.63
N ARG A 33 -17.26 -37.46 26.93
CA ARG A 33 -16.48 -38.37 26.09
C ARG A 33 -15.60 -37.62 25.08
N SER A 34 -16.10 -36.54 24.49
CA SER A 34 -15.35 -35.73 23.50
C SER A 34 -14.08 -35.12 24.10
N CYS A 35 -14.18 -34.55 25.31
CA CYS A 35 -13.03 -33.99 26.02
C CYS A 35 -12.03 -35.08 26.42
N ARG A 36 -12.53 -36.25 26.83
CA ARG A 36 -11.66 -37.41 27.12
C ARG A 36 -10.90 -37.87 25.87
N GLN A 37 -11.56 -37.92 24.72
CA GLN A 37 -10.94 -38.33 23.46
C GLN A 37 -9.84 -37.35 23.03
N ARG A 38 -10.11 -36.05 23.06
CA ARG A 38 -9.10 -35.02 22.75
C ARG A 38 -7.91 -35.05 23.70
N ALA A 39 -8.16 -35.23 25.00
CA ALA A 39 -7.09 -35.39 25.98
C ALA A 39 -6.26 -36.66 25.77
N TYR A 40 -6.86 -37.75 25.27
CA TYR A 40 -6.14 -38.96 24.88
C TYR A 40 -5.32 -38.73 23.61
N GLU A 41 -5.88 -38.10 22.59
CA GLU A 41 -5.20 -37.76 21.34
C GLU A 41 -3.99 -36.85 21.58
N ALA A 42 -4.15 -35.78 22.37
CA ALA A 42 -3.04 -34.89 22.71
C ALA A 42 -1.89 -35.63 23.39
N ARG A 43 -2.18 -36.58 24.31
CA ARG A 43 -1.18 -37.40 24.98
C ARG A 43 -0.50 -38.41 24.06
N THR A 44 -1.22 -38.90 23.05
CA THR A 44 -0.72 -39.96 22.16
C THR A 44 -0.17 -39.44 20.84
N ALA A 45 -0.39 -38.17 20.50
CA ALA A 45 0.06 -37.53 19.27
C ALA A 45 1.57 -37.66 19.07
N LYS A 46 2.37 -37.40 20.11
CA LYS A 46 3.83 -37.50 20.03
C LYS A 46 4.30 -38.94 19.76
N ARG A 47 3.66 -39.94 20.38
CA ARG A 47 3.99 -41.34 20.15
C ARG A 47 3.62 -41.77 18.74
N ARG A 48 2.42 -41.41 18.24
CA ARG A 48 2.01 -41.69 16.86
C ARG A 48 2.96 -41.07 15.85
N LEU A 49 3.37 -39.82 16.07
CA LEU A 49 4.35 -39.15 15.23
C LEU A 49 5.69 -39.90 15.22
N GLN A 50 6.15 -40.38 16.39
CA GLN A 50 7.37 -41.19 16.47
C GLN A 50 7.20 -42.52 15.74
N ASP A 51 6.10 -43.22 15.94
CA ASP A 51 5.79 -44.49 15.27
C ASP A 51 5.73 -44.29 13.73
N ASP A 52 5.16 -43.18 13.25
CA ASP A 52 5.10 -42.84 11.82
C ASP A 52 6.49 -42.49 11.24
N VAL A 53 7.38 -41.92 12.05
CA VAL A 53 8.79 -41.68 11.69
C VAL A 53 9.55 -43.01 11.62
N ASP A 54 9.40 -43.87 12.62
CA ASP A 54 10.07 -45.17 12.70
C ASP A 54 9.61 -46.11 11.57
N THR A 55 8.32 -46.04 11.20
CA THR A 55 7.73 -46.78 10.07
C THR A 55 8.10 -46.15 8.71
N GLY A 56 8.79 -45.01 8.70
CA GLY A 56 9.19 -44.31 7.49
C GLY A 56 8.05 -43.65 6.70
N ARG A 57 6.85 -43.55 7.29
CA ARG A 57 5.72 -42.82 6.69
C ARG A 57 5.95 -41.32 6.67
N VAL A 58 6.70 -40.81 7.65
CA VAL A 58 7.07 -39.40 7.75
C VAL A 58 8.59 -39.30 7.86
N ARG A 59 9.22 -38.54 6.96
CA ARG A 59 10.63 -38.17 7.14
C ARG A 59 10.69 -37.02 8.14
N ALA A 60 11.19 -37.28 9.35
CA ALA A 60 11.59 -36.24 10.28
C ALA A 60 12.88 -35.58 9.78
N GLN A 61 12.79 -34.67 8.81
CA GLN A 61 13.91 -33.79 8.51
C GLN A 61 13.94 -32.71 9.60
N PRO A 62 15.08 -32.48 10.28
CA PRO A 62 15.21 -31.32 11.14
C PRO A 62 14.94 -30.08 10.30
N ALA A 63 14.08 -29.19 10.77
CA ALA A 63 13.85 -27.91 10.12
C ALA A 63 15.17 -27.10 10.18
N GLU A 64 16.01 -27.29 9.17
CA GLU A 64 17.40 -26.83 9.13
C GLU A 64 17.48 -25.30 9.09
N ARG A 65 16.36 -24.62 8.79
CA ARG A 65 16.28 -23.17 8.83
C ARG A 65 14.84 -22.70 9.00
N ILE A 66 14.51 -22.22 10.20
CA ILE A 66 13.34 -21.36 10.38
C ILE A 66 13.69 -20.02 9.73
N VAL A 67 13.29 -19.84 8.47
CA VAL A 67 13.41 -18.54 7.79
C VAL A 67 12.26 -17.68 8.29
N GLU A 68 12.54 -16.82 9.29
CA GLU A 68 11.61 -15.76 9.66
C GLU A 68 11.53 -14.77 8.50
N ARG A 69 10.50 -14.92 7.66
CA ARG A 69 10.25 -14.02 6.54
C ARG A 69 9.35 -12.90 7.04
N VAL A 70 9.96 -11.81 7.48
CA VAL A 70 9.25 -10.56 7.76
C VAL A 70 8.82 -9.94 6.43
N VAL A 71 7.56 -10.17 6.03
CA VAL A 71 6.97 -9.50 4.88
C VAL A 71 6.62 -8.07 5.31
N ARG A 72 7.38 -7.09 4.83
CA ARG A 72 7.00 -5.68 4.96
C ARG A 72 5.92 -5.38 3.91
N ALA A 73 4.82 -4.77 4.34
CA ALA A 73 3.84 -4.24 3.41
C ALA A 73 4.52 -3.17 2.53
N LYS A 74 4.47 -3.35 1.21
CA LYS A 74 4.92 -2.34 0.25
C LYS A 74 3.72 -1.47 -0.08
N TYR A 75 3.75 -0.22 0.36
CA TYR A 75 2.70 0.75 0.03
C TYR A 75 2.95 1.31 -1.38
N PRO A 76 1.91 1.52 -2.19
CA PRO A 76 2.05 2.23 -3.45
C PRO A 76 2.48 3.69 -3.22
N SER A 77 3.28 4.22 -4.13
CA SER A 77 3.80 5.60 -4.08
C SER A 77 3.23 6.49 -5.18
N THR A 78 2.45 5.93 -6.11
CA THR A 78 1.83 6.62 -7.24
C THR A 78 0.32 6.55 -7.11
N ALA A 79 -0.39 7.53 -7.70
CA ALA A 79 -1.85 7.57 -7.71
C ALA A 79 -2.45 6.29 -8.33
N ALA A 80 -1.96 5.88 -9.51
CA ALA A 80 -2.36 4.63 -10.16
C ALA A 80 -2.08 3.38 -9.29
N GLY A 81 -1.00 3.39 -8.51
CA GLY A 81 -0.70 2.32 -7.56
C GLY A 81 -1.72 2.27 -6.41
N TRP A 82 -2.16 3.44 -5.91
CA TRP A 82 -3.20 3.56 -4.90
C TRP A 82 -4.57 3.13 -5.44
N GLU A 83 -4.93 3.52 -6.66
CA GLU A 83 -6.17 3.08 -7.33
C GLU A 83 -6.25 1.56 -7.37
N LYS A 84 -5.20 0.90 -7.87
CA LYS A 84 -5.13 -0.57 -7.94
C LYS A 84 -5.23 -1.22 -6.55
N ALA A 85 -4.59 -0.64 -5.53
CA ALA A 85 -4.65 -1.17 -4.18
C ALA A 85 -6.06 -1.05 -3.56
N LEU A 86 -6.77 0.04 -3.85
CA LEU A 86 -8.14 0.26 -3.40
C LEU A 86 -9.13 -0.67 -4.13
N ASP A 87 -8.93 -0.93 -5.42
CA ASP A 87 -9.73 -1.91 -6.17
C ASP A 87 -9.57 -3.33 -5.63
N GLU A 88 -8.34 -3.73 -5.31
CA GLU A 88 -8.07 -5.04 -4.69
C GLU A 88 -8.72 -5.13 -3.29
N LEU A 89 -8.65 -4.06 -2.48
CA LEU A 89 -9.33 -4.02 -1.19
C LEU A 89 -10.85 -4.18 -1.34
N ARG A 90 -11.44 -3.48 -2.32
CA ARG A 90 -12.87 -3.61 -2.66
C ARG A 90 -13.23 -5.03 -3.04
N ALA A 91 -12.43 -5.70 -3.87
CA ALA A 91 -12.65 -7.09 -4.26
C ALA A 91 -12.57 -8.03 -3.04
N GLN A 92 -11.60 -7.85 -2.15
CA GLN A 92 -11.45 -8.67 -0.94
C GLN A 92 -12.61 -8.52 0.05
N LEU A 93 -13.20 -7.33 0.13
CA LEU A 93 -14.42 -7.08 0.90
C LEU A 93 -15.64 -7.75 0.27
N ALA A 94 -15.79 -7.66 -1.06
CA ALA A 94 -16.89 -8.31 -1.78
C ALA A 94 -16.83 -9.85 -1.68
N ASP A 95 -15.62 -10.41 -1.77
CA ASP A 95 -15.36 -11.84 -1.64
C ASP A 95 -15.39 -12.35 -0.19
N GLY A 96 -15.54 -11.46 0.80
CA GLY A 96 -15.56 -11.81 2.22
C GLY A 96 -14.22 -12.30 2.78
N ARG A 97 -13.11 -12.12 2.05
CA ARG A 97 -11.75 -12.48 2.51
C ARG A 97 -11.32 -11.62 3.70
N ILE A 98 -11.86 -10.41 3.78
CA ILE A 98 -11.73 -9.55 4.95
C ILE A 98 -12.98 -9.72 5.80
N GLY A 99 -12.82 -10.39 6.94
CA GLY A 99 -13.93 -10.67 7.85
C GLY A 99 -14.49 -9.42 8.54
N PRO A 100 -15.74 -9.49 9.04
CA PRO A 100 -16.47 -8.36 9.63
C PRO A 100 -15.80 -7.76 10.88
N TRP A 101 -14.93 -8.52 11.56
CA TRP A 101 -14.15 -8.01 12.69
C TRP A 101 -13.14 -6.92 12.31
N ASN A 102 -12.84 -6.74 11.03
CA ASN A 102 -12.00 -5.64 10.53
C ASN A 102 -12.78 -4.34 10.30
N ALA A 103 -14.12 -4.37 10.32
CA ALA A 103 -14.95 -3.19 10.03
C ALA A 103 -14.56 -1.94 10.85
N PRO A 104 -14.36 -2.02 12.18
CA PRO A 104 -13.99 -0.83 12.95
C PRO A 104 -12.64 -0.23 12.55
N ARG A 105 -11.72 -1.05 12.03
CA ARG A 105 -10.40 -0.59 11.57
C ARG A 105 -10.50 0.09 10.20
N ILE A 106 -11.37 -0.42 9.33
CA ILE A 106 -11.65 0.14 8.01
C ILE A 106 -12.40 1.47 8.17
N ASP A 107 -13.42 1.52 9.03
CA ASP A 107 -14.20 2.74 9.29
C ASP A 107 -13.31 3.88 9.77
N ARG A 108 -12.37 3.59 10.70
CA ARG A 108 -11.41 4.59 11.16
C ARG A 108 -10.49 5.08 10.05
N ALA A 109 -10.04 4.19 9.16
CA ALA A 109 -9.19 4.56 8.04
C ALA A 109 -9.94 5.45 7.04
N ILE A 110 -11.19 5.12 6.74
CA ILE A 110 -12.07 5.93 5.87
C ILE A 110 -12.30 7.31 6.48
N ALA A 111 -12.64 7.38 7.77
CA ALA A 111 -12.84 8.65 8.46
C ALA A 111 -11.58 9.55 8.43
N ALA A 112 -10.40 8.95 8.62
CA ALA A 112 -9.14 9.69 8.53
C ALA A 112 -8.87 10.22 7.11
N VAL A 113 -9.20 9.47 6.07
CA VAL A 113 -9.07 9.93 4.68
C VAL A 113 -10.07 11.05 4.39
N ASP A 114 -11.31 10.93 4.85
CA ASP A 114 -12.34 11.96 4.69
C ASP A 114 -11.94 13.29 5.34
N GLU A 115 -11.39 13.24 6.55
CA GLU A 115 -10.84 14.43 7.24
C GLU A 115 -9.73 15.11 6.41
N GLN A 116 -8.83 14.33 5.80
CA GLN A 116 -7.78 14.88 4.94
C GLN A 116 -8.33 15.46 3.63
N LEU A 117 -9.35 14.84 3.03
CA LEU A 117 -10.01 15.37 1.84
C LEU A 117 -10.68 16.70 2.14
N GLN A 118 -11.41 16.80 3.26
CA GLN A 118 -12.00 18.06 3.72
C GLN A 118 -10.95 19.14 3.98
N ALA A 119 -9.79 18.78 4.54
CA ALA A 119 -8.67 19.70 4.74
C ALA A 119 -8.09 20.22 3.41
N ILE A 120 -7.98 19.35 2.38
CA ILE A 120 -7.53 19.74 1.04
C ILE A 120 -8.56 20.66 0.37
N GLU A 121 -9.84 20.33 0.44
CA GLU A 121 -10.92 21.14 -0.13
C GLU A 121 -11.00 22.52 0.52
N THR A 122 -10.91 22.58 1.86
CA THR A 122 -10.88 23.86 2.59
C THR A 122 -9.62 24.67 2.32
N ALA A 123 -8.47 24.02 2.10
CA ALA A 123 -7.26 24.69 1.65
C ALA A 123 -7.34 25.19 0.19
N ALA A 124 -8.13 24.51 -0.65
CA ALA A 124 -8.37 24.87 -2.05
C ALA A 124 -9.38 26.00 -2.23
N VAL A 125 -10.17 26.36 -1.20
CA VAL A 125 -10.99 27.58 -1.22
C VAL A 125 -10.06 28.79 -1.35
N PRO A 126 -10.13 29.59 -2.43
CA PRO A 126 -9.29 30.76 -2.57
C PRO A 126 -9.61 31.71 -1.42
N ARG A 127 -8.63 31.96 -0.55
CA ARG A 127 -8.74 33.02 0.46
C ARG A 127 -9.17 34.29 -0.27
N PRO A 128 -10.17 35.04 0.24
CA PRO A 128 -10.51 36.32 -0.34
C PRO A 128 -9.22 37.16 -0.37
N ARG A 129 -8.79 37.56 -1.56
CA ARG A 129 -7.63 38.44 -1.70
C ARG A 129 -7.90 39.65 -0.81
N PRO A 130 -6.99 40.01 0.13
CA PRO A 130 -7.13 41.28 0.82
C PRO A 130 -7.19 42.37 -0.25
N SER A 131 -8.20 43.24 -0.15
CA SER A 131 -8.38 44.37 -1.05
C SER A 131 -7.04 45.07 -1.21
N ARG A 132 -6.55 45.10 -2.44
CA ARG A 132 -5.24 45.64 -2.80
C ARG A 132 -5.27 47.13 -2.47
N GLU A 133 -4.77 47.52 -1.30
CA GLU A 133 -4.34 48.89 -1.08
C GLU A 133 -3.28 49.18 -2.15
N THR A 134 -3.61 50.13 -3.02
CA THR A 134 -2.77 50.61 -4.11
C THR A 134 -1.49 51.22 -3.52
N PHE A 135 -0.49 50.38 -3.27
CA PHE A 135 0.87 50.84 -3.25
C PHE A 135 1.30 51.04 -4.70
N ALA A 136 1.55 52.30 -5.06
CA ALA A 136 2.25 52.68 -6.26
C ALA A 136 3.65 52.02 -6.19
N VAL A 137 3.82 50.93 -6.93
CA VAL A 137 5.12 50.31 -7.14
C VAL A 137 5.66 50.90 -8.44
N ASP A 138 6.78 51.61 -8.31
CA ASP A 138 7.64 51.98 -9.44
C ASP A 138 7.82 50.78 -10.35
N GLN A 139 7.48 50.98 -11.62
CA GLN A 139 7.50 49.97 -12.66
C GLN A 139 8.95 49.50 -12.87
N PRO A 140 9.30 48.23 -12.57
CA PRO A 140 10.61 47.70 -12.92
C PRO A 140 10.73 47.64 -14.46
N PRO A 141 11.94 47.83 -15.02
CA PRO A 141 12.12 47.79 -16.46
C PRO A 141 11.70 46.42 -17.02
N ALA A 142 11.00 46.50 -18.16
CA ALA A 142 10.40 45.41 -18.92
C ALA A 142 11.11 44.05 -18.74
N ALA A 143 10.52 43.19 -17.90
CA ALA A 143 10.81 41.77 -17.93
C ALA A 143 10.40 41.24 -19.30
N ALA A 144 11.35 40.60 -19.97
CA ALA A 144 11.18 39.99 -21.29
C ALA A 144 9.87 39.20 -21.36
N ALA A 145 9.11 39.42 -22.43
CA ALA A 145 7.83 38.79 -22.68
C ALA A 145 7.93 37.26 -22.56
N VAL A 146 7.19 36.68 -21.62
CA VAL A 146 6.92 35.24 -21.60
C VAL A 146 6.01 34.97 -22.80
N PRO A 147 6.38 34.12 -23.77
CA PRO A 147 5.54 33.90 -24.95
C PRO A 147 4.22 33.21 -24.56
N PHE A 148 3.15 33.49 -25.30
CA PHE A 148 1.88 32.79 -25.15
C PHE A 148 2.07 31.28 -25.40
N ALA A 149 1.22 30.44 -24.80
CA ALA A 149 1.39 28.97 -24.78
C ALA A 149 1.69 28.35 -26.17
N GLY A 150 1.10 28.87 -27.25
CA GLY A 150 1.38 28.41 -28.62
C GLY A 150 2.78 28.75 -29.15
N GLU A 151 3.30 29.94 -28.84
CA GLU A 151 4.67 30.35 -29.21
C GLU A 151 5.72 29.60 -28.36
N ARG A 152 5.42 29.34 -27.08
CA ARG A 152 6.28 28.51 -26.22
C ARG A 152 6.41 27.09 -26.75
N LEU A 153 5.29 26.48 -27.18
CA LEU A 153 5.29 25.11 -27.74
C LEU A 153 6.05 25.05 -29.07
N ALA A 154 5.89 26.05 -29.94
CA ALA A 154 6.64 26.13 -31.20
C ALA A 154 8.15 26.30 -30.99
N VAL A 155 8.57 27.05 -29.96
CA VAL A 155 10.00 27.19 -29.59
C VAL A 155 10.57 25.87 -29.05
N ILE A 156 9.78 25.12 -28.27
CA ILE A 156 10.17 23.80 -27.74
C ILE A 156 10.27 22.78 -28.87
N GLU A 157 9.28 22.72 -29.76
CA GLU A 157 9.29 21.85 -30.94
C GLU A 157 10.46 22.17 -31.88
N ALA A 158 10.70 23.46 -32.19
CA ALA A 158 11.83 23.88 -33.01
C ALA A 158 13.18 23.54 -32.37
N ARG A 159 13.29 23.57 -31.04
CA ARG A 159 14.51 23.19 -30.31
C ARG A 159 14.69 21.67 -30.23
N ILE A 160 13.61 20.89 -30.09
CA ILE A 160 13.64 19.42 -30.17
C ILE A 160 14.02 18.97 -31.59
N ALA A 161 13.48 19.62 -32.61
CA ALA A 161 13.81 19.38 -34.01
C ALA A 161 15.26 19.78 -34.33
N ALA A 162 15.75 20.91 -33.82
CA ALA A 162 17.14 21.34 -33.97
C ALA A 162 18.14 20.48 -33.18
N ALA A 163 17.71 19.87 -32.07
CA ALA A 163 18.50 18.94 -31.27
C ALA A 163 18.59 17.52 -31.86
N GLY A 164 18.02 17.31 -33.06
CA GLY A 164 18.16 16.15 -33.94
C GLY A 164 19.01 15.01 -33.36
N GLY A 165 18.35 14.18 -32.54
CA GLY A 165 18.79 12.86 -32.10
C GLY A 165 20.28 12.73 -31.72
N THR A 166 20.72 13.32 -30.61
CA THR A 166 21.68 12.74 -29.63
C THR A 166 22.14 13.81 -28.64
N LEU A 167 21.27 14.22 -27.72
CA LEU A 167 21.72 14.96 -26.54
C LEU A 167 21.12 14.30 -25.30
N SER A 168 21.97 13.54 -24.60
CA SER A 168 21.73 13.01 -23.26
C SER A 168 21.57 14.18 -22.29
N THR A 169 20.38 14.76 -22.22
CA THR A 169 20.05 15.84 -21.28
C THR A 169 19.28 15.27 -20.10
N THR A 170 19.65 15.67 -18.89
CA THR A 170 18.81 15.41 -17.71
C THR A 170 17.61 16.35 -17.74
N LEU A 171 16.49 15.99 -17.07
CA LEU A 171 15.31 16.87 -17.00
C LEU A 171 15.66 18.24 -16.43
N GLU A 172 16.56 18.27 -15.45
CA GLU A 172 17.06 19.50 -14.83
C GLU A 172 17.86 20.39 -15.79
N HIS A 173 18.73 19.79 -16.61
CA HIS A 173 19.51 20.55 -17.60
C HIS A 173 18.59 21.11 -18.68
N LEU A 174 17.64 20.29 -19.16
CA LEU A 174 16.65 20.72 -20.14
C LEU A 174 15.73 21.82 -19.57
N ALA A 175 15.35 21.72 -18.30
CA ALA A 175 14.57 22.75 -17.61
C ALA A 175 15.36 24.07 -17.51
N GLY A 176 16.65 23.99 -17.17
CA GLY A 176 17.56 25.14 -17.18
C GLY A 176 17.69 25.81 -18.55
N ASP A 177 17.83 25.00 -19.62
CA ASP A 177 17.98 25.48 -21.00
C ASP A 177 16.70 26.10 -21.58
N VAL A 178 15.54 25.61 -21.14
CA VAL A 178 14.21 26.11 -21.53
C VAL A 178 13.75 27.27 -20.63
N GLY A 179 14.37 27.44 -19.45
CA GLY A 179 14.05 28.51 -18.51
C GLY A 179 12.71 28.33 -17.80
N ILE A 180 12.28 27.07 -17.62
CA ILE A 180 11.02 26.71 -16.94
C ILE A 180 11.30 25.75 -15.79
N GLY A 181 10.37 25.62 -14.84
CA GLY A 181 10.53 24.70 -13.71
C GLY A 181 10.58 23.24 -14.17
N VAL A 182 11.32 22.40 -13.45
CA VAL A 182 11.46 20.96 -13.76
C VAL A 182 10.11 20.25 -13.80
N ASP A 183 9.20 20.60 -12.89
CA ASP A 183 7.85 20.01 -12.84
C ASP A 183 6.97 20.49 -13.98
N GLU A 184 7.10 21.76 -14.39
CA GLU A 184 6.39 22.33 -15.54
C GLU A 184 6.86 21.68 -16.84
N LEU A 185 8.17 21.48 -17.00
CA LEU A 185 8.74 20.74 -18.12
C LEU A 185 8.28 19.28 -18.14
N ARG A 186 8.29 18.59 -16.99
CA ARG A 186 7.83 17.21 -16.86
C ARG A 186 6.37 17.08 -17.31
N GLN A 187 5.51 18.02 -16.90
CA GLN A 187 4.11 18.01 -17.27
C GLN A 187 3.91 18.24 -18.77
N ALA A 188 4.62 19.21 -19.36
CA ALA A 188 4.58 19.45 -20.80
C ALA A 188 5.02 18.22 -21.60
N MET A 189 6.10 17.54 -21.18
CA MET A 189 6.57 16.31 -21.82
C MET A 189 5.55 15.16 -21.71
N LEU A 190 4.86 15.01 -20.58
CA LEU A 190 3.77 14.02 -20.43
C LEU A 190 2.58 14.32 -21.35
N GLU A 191 2.25 15.59 -21.55
CA GLU A 191 1.21 15.99 -22.50
C GLU A 191 1.61 15.66 -23.94
N PHE A 192 2.86 15.91 -24.32
CA PHE A 192 3.38 15.52 -25.63
C PHE A 192 3.41 14.00 -25.86
N GLU A 193 3.77 13.22 -24.83
CA GLU A 193 3.72 11.76 -24.89
C GLU A 193 2.28 11.24 -25.08
N ARG A 194 1.30 11.80 -24.35
CA ARG A 194 -0.13 11.46 -24.52
C ARG A 194 -0.66 11.80 -25.89
N LEU A 195 -0.17 12.89 -26.49
CA LEU A 195 -0.51 13.31 -27.85
C LEU A 195 0.29 12.56 -28.93
N GLY A 196 1.22 11.68 -28.54
CA GLY A 196 2.00 10.83 -29.44
C GLY A 196 3.16 11.52 -30.14
N PHE A 197 3.53 12.73 -29.73
CA PHE A 197 4.58 13.52 -30.38
C PHE A 197 5.99 13.09 -29.97
N LEU A 198 6.15 12.54 -28.77
CA LEU A 198 7.47 12.23 -28.20
C LEU A 198 7.44 10.89 -27.46
N ALA A 199 8.57 10.20 -27.49
CA ALA A 199 8.89 9.13 -26.57
C ALA A 199 10.26 9.37 -25.92
N ALA A 200 10.37 9.04 -24.63
CA ALA A 200 11.66 9.04 -23.94
C ALA A 200 12.29 7.64 -23.99
N ARG A 201 13.62 7.60 -24.15
CA ARG A 201 14.38 6.36 -24.25
C ARG A 201 15.51 6.31 -23.22
N ARG A 202 15.58 5.20 -22.46
CA ARG A 202 16.69 4.89 -21.56
C ARG A 202 17.43 3.66 -22.07
N ARG A 203 18.70 3.83 -22.51
CA ARG A 203 19.58 2.74 -22.97
C ARG A 203 18.94 1.78 -23.98
N GLY A 204 18.28 2.31 -25.01
CA GLY A 204 17.67 1.46 -26.02
C GLY A 204 16.22 1.02 -25.72
N THR A 205 15.70 1.25 -24.51
CA THR A 205 14.33 0.91 -24.12
C THR A 205 13.46 2.16 -24.04
N VAL A 206 12.27 2.13 -24.63
CA VAL A 206 11.27 3.20 -24.49
C VAL A 206 10.73 3.17 -23.05
N VAL A 207 10.77 4.31 -22.37
CA VAL A 207 10.35 4.47 -20.97
C VAL A 207 9.39 5.65 -20.92
N PRO A 208 8.24 5.53 -20.22
CA PRO A 208 7.33 6.66 -20.09
C PRO A 208 7.96 7.80 -19.30
N VAL A 209 7.58 9.05 -19.59
CA VAL A 209 8.21 10.25 -19.03
C VAL A 209 8.02 10.35 -17.51
N ASP A 210 6.94 9.80 -16.96
CA ASP A 210 6.66 9.80 -15.52
C ASP A 210 7.67 8.96 -14.71
N GLU A 211 8.22 7.91 -15.31
CA GLU A 211 9.27 7.05 -14.73
C GLU A 211 10.69 7.66 -14.81
N LEU A 212 10.86 8.84 -15.43
CA LEU A 212 12.13 9.54 -15.45
C LEU A 212 12.40 10.24 -14.12
N ALA A 213 13.49 9.86 -13.46
CA ALA A 213 14.05 10.63 -12.36
C ALA A 213 14.64 11.95 -12.90
N VAL A 214 14.64 13.00 -12.07
CA VAL A 214 15.10 14.36 -12.45
C VAL A 214 16.49 14.36 -13.10
N HIS A 215 17.42 13.56 -12.57
CA HIS A 215 18.79 13.46 -13.09
C HIS A 215 19.02 12.22 -13.97
N SER A 216 17.96 11.54 -14.40
CA SER A 216 18.11 10.43 -15.34
C SER A 216 18.53 10.95 -16.71
N ARG A 217 19.49 10.28 -17.34
CA ARG A 217 19.87 10.53 -18.74
C ARG A 217 18.94 9.75 -19.65
N PHE A 218 18.32 10.45 -20.59
CA PHE A 218 17.43 9.86 -21.59
C PHE A 218 17.60 10.61 -22.91
N GLU A 219 17.12 9.99 -23.97
CA GLU A 219 17.01 10.59 -25.30
C GLU A 219 15.53 10.85 -25.59
N LEU A 220 15.23 12.00 -26.19
CA LEU A 220 13.91 12.29 -26.73
C LEU A 220 13.89 11.90 -28.21
N CYS A 221 12.95 11.04 -28.56
CA CYS A 221 12.66 10.70 -29.94
C CYS A 221 11.32 11.33 -30.30
N SER A 222 11.30 12.15 -31.34
CA SER A 222 10.06 12.43 -32.07
C SER A 222 9.62 11.13 -32.71
N ILE A 223 8.37 10.75 -32.52
CA ILE A 223 7.74 9.64 -33.24
C ILE A 223 7.28 10.13 -34.62
#